data_AF-A0A2E5QBF7-F1
#
_entry.id   AF-A0A2E5QBF7-F1
#
_cell.length_a   1.000
_cell.length_b   1.000
_cell.length_c   1.000
_cell.angle_alpha   90.00
_cell.angle_beta   90.00
_cell.angle_gamma   90.00
#
_symmetry.space_group_name_H-M   'P 1'
#
loop_
_entity.id
_entity.type
_entity.pdbx_description
1 polymer ?
#
loop_
_entity_poly.entity_id
_entity_poly.type
_entity_poly.pdbx_seq_one_letter_code
_entity_poly.pdbx_strand_id
1 'polypeptide(L)'
;MKTYIGARTIDGIKVTVDGQQLDERIDIHQFTDNGFEWTYEGDAPQQLALAILAEHLGDNGQALALSGEFMKQVIAELDNEWSLTSTEIDAALNNKNLTGEQHGGSTAS
;
A
#
# COMPACT_ATOMS: atom_id res chain seq x y z
N MET A 1 -9.59 3.88 14.61
CA MET A 1 -8.56 4.47 13.74
C MET A 1 -7.32 3.67 13.95
N LYS A 2 -6.78 3.09 12.88
CA LYS A 2 -5.58 2.25 12.92
C LYS A 2 -4.36 3.10 12.54
N THR A 3 -3.20 2.73 13.07
CA THR A 3 -1.90 3.27 12.65
C THR A 3 -1.01 2.14 12.19
N TYR A 4 -0.54 2.26 10.95
CA TYR A 4 0.42 1.36 10.33
C TYR A 4 1.82 1.97 10.46
N ILE A 5 2.80 1.16 10.84
CA ILE A 5 4.19 1.58 11.02
C ILE A 5 5.09 0.60 10.31
N GLY A 6 6.06 1.11 9.56
CA GLY A 6 7.12 0.31 8.96
C GLY A 6 8.50 0.86 9.30
N ALA A 7 9.42 -0.05 9.62
CA ALA A 7 10.81 0.26 9.86
C ALA A 7 11.71 -0.86 9.34
N ARG A 8 12.87 -0.48 8.79
CA ARG A 8 13.97 -1.40 8.50
C ARG A 8 14.83 -1.50 9.77
N THR A 9 14.80 -2.65 10.44
CA THR A 9 15.53 -2.89 11.70
C THR A 9 16.74 -3.80 11.47
N ILE A 10 17.57 -3.99 12.50
CA ILE A 10 18.69 -4.94 12.43
C ILE A 10 18.23 -6.40 12.23
N ASP A 11 17.02 -6.72 12.70
CA ASP A 11 16.39 -8.04 12.55
C ASP A 11 15.60 -8.16 11.23
N GLY A 12 15.68 -7.15 10.36
CA GLY A 12 14.97 -7.06 9.09
C GLY A 12 13.79 -6.09 9.11
N ILE A 13 12.92 -6.23 8.12
CA ILE A 13 11.75 -5.38 7.95
C ILE A 13 10.68 -5.74 8.98
N LYS A 14 10.14 -4.72 9.65
CA LYS A 14 9.01 -4.85 10.56
C LYS A 14 7.91 -3.89 10.15
N VAL A 15 6.75 -4.45 9.82
CA VAL A 15 5.52 -3.69 9.55
C VAL A 15 4.44 -4.11 10.54
N THR A 16 3.81 -3.14 11.18
CA THR A 16 2.75 -3.38 12.16
C THR A 16 1.51 -2.52 11.91
N VAL A 17 0.38 -2.98 12.43
CA VAL A 17 -0.86 -2.22 12.57
C VAL A 17 -1.27 -2.23 14.04
N ASP A 18 -1.41 -1.06 14.64
CA ASP A 18 -1.70 -0.90 16.08
C ASP A 18 -0.76 -1.75 16.99
N GLY A 19 0.49 -1.89 16.56
CA GLY A 19 1.54 -2.65 17.26
C GLY A 19 1.53 -4.17 17.03
N GLN A 20 0.55 -4.73 16.32
CA GLN A 20 0.53 -6.12 15.88
C GLN A 20 1.21 -6.27 14.53
N GLN A 21 1.94 -7.37 14.29
CA GLN A 21 2.55 -7.63 12.98
C GLN A 21 1.47 -7.72 11.89
N LEU A 22 1.70 -7.01 10.78
CA LEU A 22 0.80 -7.03 9.64
C LEU A 22 0.99 -8.36 8.88
N ASP A 23 -0.11 -9.06 8.60
CA ASP A 23 -0.10 -10.24 7.74
C ASP A 23 0.18 -9.82 6.30
N GLU A 24 1.05 -10.54 5.60
CA GLU A 24 1.38 -10.28 4.19
C GLU A 24 0.22 -10.53 3.24
N ARG A 25 -0.81 -11.25 3.69
CA ARG A 25 -2.03 -11.56 2.93
C ARG A 25 -1.75 -12.28 1.61
N ILE A 26 -0.77 -13.18 1.62
CA ILE A 26 -0.46 -14.09 0.52
C ILE A 26 -1.65 -15.02 0.18
N ASP A 27 -2.60 -15.18 1.11
CA ASP A 27 -3.88 -15.88 0.89
C ASP A 27 -4.77 -15.17 -0.14
N ILE A 28 -4.66 -13.84 -0.30
CA ILE A 28 -5.38 -13.08 -1.31
C ILE A 28 -4.66 -13.19 -2.66
N HIS A 29 -3.39 -12.82 -2.66
CA HIS A 29 -2.52 -12.88 -3.83
C HIS A 29 -1.06 -12.77 -3.38
N GLN A 30 -0.18 -13.50 -4.06
CA GLN A 30 1.25 -13.48 -3.80
C GLN A 30 1.96 -12.85 -5.00
N PHE A 31 2.37 -11.58 -4.85
CA PHE A 31 3.16 -10.87 -5.85
C PHE A 31 4.66 -11.24 -5.77
N THR A 32 5.14 -11.61 -4.58
CA THR A 32 6.56 -11.91 -4.34
C THR A 32 6.77 -12.99 -3.28
N ASP A 33 7.95 -13.59 -3.27
CA ASP A 33 8.46 -14.45 -2.18
C ASP A 33 9.38 -13.68 -1.21
N ASN A 34 9.70 -12.40 -1.49
CA ASN A 34 10.69 -11.63 -0.75
C ASN A 34 10.12 -10.86 0.46
N GLY A 35 8.81 -10.95 0.71
CA GLY A 35 8.11 -10.20 1.75
C GLY A 35 7.89 -8.73 1.38
N PHE A 36 7.74 -7.88 2.40
CA PHE A 36 7.47 -6.45 2.22
C PHE A 36 8.70 -5.65 1.83
N GLU A 37 8.50 -4.65 0.96
CA GLU A 37 9.44 -3.56 0.68
C GLU A 37 8.66 -2.26 0.42
N TRP A 38 9.36 -1.14 0.32
CA TRP A 38 8.82 0.18 -0.05
C TRP A 38 9.96 1.08 -0.56
N THR A 39 9.69 2.35 -0.85
CA THR A 39 10.61 3.34 -1.47
C THR A 39 10.84 3.19 -2.99
N TYR A 40 10.14 2.27 -3.65
CA TYR A 40 10.21 2.06 -5.10
C TYR A 40 8.95 1.35 -5.61
N GLU A 41 8.79 1.28 -6.93
CA GLU A 41 7.71 0.51 -7.56
C GLU A 41 8.11 -0.94 -7.84
N GLY A 42 7.25 -1.91 -7.52
CA GLY A 42 7.45 -3.31 -7.87
C GLY A 42 6.61 -4.27 -7.04
N ASP A 43 6.86 -5.57 -7.23
CA ASP A 43 6.04 -6.64 -6.64
C ASP A 43 6.06 -6.66 -5.11
N ALA A 44 7.24 -6.48 -4.48
CA ALA A 44 7.35 -6.45 -3.02
C ALA A 44 6.68 -5.22 -2.38
N PRO A 45 6.86 -3.99 -2.90
CA PRO A 45 6.03 -2.84 -2.54
C PRO A 45 4.53 -3.05 -2.78
N GLN A 46 4.14 -3.76 -3.85
CA GLN A 46 2.74 -4.05 -4.13
C GLN A 46 2.15 -5.06 -3.13
N GLN A 47 2.94 -6.02 -2.65
CA GLN A 47 2.53 -6.91 -1.56
C GLN A 47 2.22 -6.13 -0.27
N LEU A 48 3.05 -5.14 0.07
CA LEU A 48 2.79 -4.26 1.21
C LEU A 48 1.52 -3.43 1.03
N ALA A 49 1.29 -2.89 -0.18
CA ALA A 49 0.05 -2.19 -0.51
C ALA A 49 -1.18 -3.08 -0.32
N LEU A 50 -1.13 -4.32 -0.83
CA LEU A 50 -2.22 -5.29 -0.68
C LEU A 50 -2.53 -5.57 0.79
N ALA A 51 -1.51 -5.85 1.59
CA ALA A 51 -1.66 -6.15 3.02
C ALA A 51 -2.31 -5.00 3.80
N ILE A 52 -1.81 -3.77 3.59
CA ILE A 52 -2.37 -2.57 4.24
C ILE A 52 -3.83 -2.36 3.83
N LEU A 53 -4.14 -2.45 2.53
CA LEU A 53 -5.50 -2.22 2.05
C LEU A 53 -6.47 -3.32 2.51
N ALA A 54 -6.03 -4.58 2.54
CA ALA A 54 -6.87 -5.68 2.99
C ALA A 54 -7.22 -5.55 4.47
N GLU A 55 -6.25 -5.16 5.30
CA GLU A 55 -6.46 -4.89 6.72
C GLU A 55 -7.31 -3.62 6.95
N HIS A 56 -7.12 -2.59 6.14
CA HIS A 56 -7.85 -1.32 6.29
C HIS A 56 -9.30 -1.40 5.82
N LEU A 57 -9.55 -2.00 4.65
CA LEU A 57 -10.86 -2.06 4.01
C LEU A 57 -11.71 -3.24 4.49
N GLY A 58 -11.08 -4.35 4.89
CA GLY A 58 -11.78 -5.60 5.18
C GLY A 58 -12.42 -6.25 3.95
N ASP A 59 -12.06 -5.80 2.74
CA ASP A 59 -12.52 -6.34 1.45
C ASP A 59 -11.31 -6.74 0.61
N ASN A 60 -11.09 -8.06 0.49
CA ASN A 60 -9.95 -8.61 -0.23
C ASN A 60 -9.98 -8.27 -1.74
N GLY A 61 -11.18 -8.22 -2.34
CA GLY A 61 -11.32 -7.96 -3.77
C GLY A 61 -11.00 -6.52 -4.10
N GLN A 62 -11.51 -5.59 -3.29
CA GLN A 62 -11.20 -4.17 -3.42
C GLN A 62 -9.72 -3.89 -3.13
N ALA A 63 -9.15 -4.51 -2.09
CA ALA A 63 -7.74 -4.37 -1.76
C ALA A 63 -6.82 -4.81 -2.91
N LEU A 64 -7.11 -5.97 -3.53
CA LEU A 64 -6.35 -6.45 -4.68
C LEU A 64 -6.44 -5.49 -5.87
N ALA A 65 -7.65 -5.02 -6.19
CA ALA A 65 -7.89 -4.11 -7.32
C ALA A 65 -7.16 -2.77 -7.18
N LEU A 66 -6.99 -2.27 -5.96
CA LEU A 66 -6.38 -0.96 -5.68
C LEU A 66 -4.88 -1.04 -5.34
N SER A 67 -4.36 -2.23 -5.02
CA SER A 67 -2.98 -2.44 -4.56
C SER A 67 -1.92 -1.82 -5.47
N GLY A 68 -2.05 -1.98 -6.79
CA GLY A 68 -1.07 -1.49 -7.75
C GLY A 68 -0.95 0.03 -7.78
N GLU A 69 -2.07 0.76 -7.85
CA GLU A 69 -2.04 2.23 -7.87
C GLU A 69 -1.70 2.80 -6.49
N PHE A 70 -2.18 2.17 -5.41
CA PHE A 70 -1.83 2.58 -4.04
C PHE A 70 -0.34 2.39 -3.78
N MET A 71 0.25 1.32 -4.33
CA MET A 71 1.69 1.09 -4.27
C MET A 71 2.45 2.27 -4.89
N LYS A 72 2.10 2.70 -6.11
CA LYS A 72 2.80 3.79 -6.80
C LYS A 72 2.67 5.14 -6.10
N GLN A 73 1.47 5.45 -5.61
CA GLN A 73 1.17 6.79 -5.07
C GLN A 73 1.53 6.95 -3.60
N VAL A 74 1.58 5.85 -2.85
CA VAL A 74 1.82 5.88 -1.40
C VAL A 74 3.05 5.08 -1.04
N ILE A 75 3.08 3.77 -1.33
CA ILE A 75 4.15 2.88 -0.83
C ILE A 75 5.52 3.21 -1.43
N ALA A 76 5.58 3.53 -2.72
CA ALA A 76 6.82 3.90 -3.40
C ALA A 76 7.44 5.20 -2.86
N GLU A 77 6.63 6.07 -2.25
CA GLU A 77 7.02 7.39 -1.75
C GLU A 77 7.30 7.41 -0.24
N LEU A 78 7.17 6.27 0.46
CA LEU A 78 7.46 6.18 1.89
C LEU A 78 8.96 6.36 2.15
N ASP A 79 9.29 6.97 3.28
CA ASP A 79 10.66 7.03 3.81
C ASP A 79 11.14 5.68 4.39
N ASN A 80 12.42 5.58 4.77
CA ASN A 80 12.99 4.38 5.40
C ASN A 80 12.25 3.91 6.66
N GLU A 81 11.71 4.86 7.43
CA GLU A 81 10.79 4.63 8.54
C GLU A 81 9.56 5.47 8.28
N TRP A 82 8.37 4.91 8.48
CA TRP A 82 7.13 5.57 8.13
C TRP A 82 5.99 5.23 9.10
N SER A 83 4.99 6.10 9.11
CA SER A 83 3.71 5.91 9.79
C SER A 83 2.61 6.33 8.83
N LEU A 84 1.59 5.49 8.67
CA LEU A 84 0.38 5.78 7.90
C LEU A 84 -0.85 5.55 8.78
N THR A 85 -1.73 6.53 8.86
CA THR A 85 -2.98 6.43 9.60
C THR A 85 -4.13 6.01 8.69
N SER A 86 -5.20 5.44 9.27
CA SER A 86 -6.46 5.20 8.55
C SER A 86 -6.94 6.43 7.78
N THR A 87 -6.82 7.63 8.35
CA THR A 87 -7.24 8.88 7.71
C THR A 87 -6.41 9.20 6.46
N GLU A 88 -5.10 8.98 6.50
CA GLU A 88 -4.22 9.21 5.36
C GLU A 88 -4.46 8.18 4.25
N ILE A 89 -4.75 6.92 4.63
CA ILE A 89 -5.15 5.88 3.68
C ILE A 89 -6.48 6.24 3.03
N ASP A 90 -7.49 6.64 3.81
CA ASP A 90 -8.78 7.09 3.28
C ASP A 90 -8.63 8.29 2.35
N ALA A 91 -7.76 9.25 2.70
CA ALA A 91 -7.48 10.42 1.87
C ALA A 91 -6.81 10.03 0.54
N ALA A 92 -5.84 9.11 0.59
CA ALA A 92 -5.20 8.57 -0.60
C ALA A 92 -6.25 7.89 -1.50
N LEU A 93 -7.05 6.97 -0.97
CA LEU A 93 -8.07 6.24 -1.71
C LEU A 93 -9.14 7.13 -2.36
N ASN A 94 -9.44 8.28 -1.74
CA ASN A 94 -10.39 9.26 -2.29
C ASN A 94 -9.74 10.21 -3.31
N ASN A 95 -8.42 10.16 -3.50
CA ASN A 95 -7.75 10.96 -4.51
C ASN A 95 -8.14 10.44 -5.91
N LYS A 96 -8.61 11.32 -6.78
CA LYS A 96 -9.22 10.96 -8.08
C LYS A 96 -8.32 10.13 -9.01
N ASN A 97 -7.01 10.16 -8.79
CA ASN A 97 -6.03 9.36 -9.53
C ASN A 97 -6.09 7.86 -9.16
N LEU A 98 -6.59 7.49 -7.98
CA LEU A 98 -6.82 6.09 -7.56
C LEU A 98 -8.18 5.56 -8.04
N THR A 99 -9.14 6.45 -8.28
CA THR A 99 -10.49 6.13 -8.78
C THR A 99 -10.62 6.38 -10.28
N GLY A 100 -9.68 5.91 -11.09
CA GLY A 100 -9.84 5.76 -12.54
C GLY A 100 -10.61 6.87 -13.29
N GLU A 101 -10.28 8.15 -13.12
CA GLU A 101 -10.63 9.18 -14.11
C GLU A 101 -9.40 9.43 -14.99
N GLN A 102 -9.25 8.63 -16.05
CA GLN A 102 -8.42 8.99 -17.20
C GLN A 102 -9.07 10.21 -17.87
N HIS A 103 -8.71 11.43 -17.44
CA HIS A 103 -8.97 12.61 -18.25
C HIS A 103 -8.07 12.53 -19.48
N GLY A 104 -8.68 12.11 -20.60
CA GLY A 104 -8.05 12.02 -21.89
C GLY A 104 -7.29 13.31 -22.21
N GLY A 105 -6.01 13.14 -22.54
CA GLY A 105 -5.23 14.21 -23.13
C GLY A 105 -5.91 14.70 -24.39
N SER A 106 -6.23 15.99 -24.42
CA SER A 106 -6.41 16.71 -25.66
C SER A 106 -5.15 17.53 -25.90
N THR A 107 -4.30 17.00 -26.76
CA THR A 107 -3.26 17.73 -27.46
C THR A 107 -3.87 18.74 -28.43
N ALA A 108 -3.19 19.89 -28.53
CA ALA A 108 -3.09 20.77 -29.69
C ALA A 108 -4.31 21.62 -30.10
N SER A 109 -4.15 22.94 -29.99
CA SER A 109 -3.96 23.83 -31.15
C SER A 109 -3.15 25.06 -30.74
#